data_AF-A0A4Q3IER2-F1
#
_entry.id   AF-A0A4Q3IER2-F1
#
_cell.length_a   1.000
_cell.length_b   1.000
_cell.length_c   1.000
_cell.angle_alpha   90.00
_cell.angle_beta   90.00
_cell.angle_gamma   90.00
#
_symmetry.space_group_name_H-M   'P 1'
#
loop_
_entity.id
_entity.type
_entity.pdbx_description
1 polymer ?
#
loop_
_entity_poly.entity_id
_entity_poly.type
_entity_poly.pdbx_seq_one_letter_code
_entity_poly.pdbx_strand_id
1 'polypeptide(L)' 'AMLTALHEHVAANAEPVGKNFAEEALKIHHGESASRAIYGEASAEDAQMLHEEGVEFLPLPRLPEGRN' A
#
# COMPACT_ATOMS: atom_id res chain seq x y z
N ALA A 1 1.91 -13.69 -16.23
CA ALA A 1 1.46 -12.36 -16.71
C ALA A 1 0.41 -11.71 -15.80
N MET A 2 -0.49 -12.46 -15.13
CA MET A 2 -1.57 -11.87 -14.32
C MET A 2 -1.11 -11.07 -13.09
N LEU A 3 -0.05 -11.50 -12.39
CA LEU A 3 0.49 -10.79 -11.22
C LEU A 3 1.14 -9.44 -11.58
N THR A 4 1.77 -9.35 -12.76
CA THR A 4 2.37 -8.10 -13.26
C THR A 4 1.28 -7.10 -13.62
N ALA A 5 0.24 -7.55 -14.34
CA ALA A 5 -0.90 -6.69 -14.70
C ALA A 5 -1.64 -6.13 -13.48
N LEU A 6 -1.72 -6.89 -12.36
CA LEU A 6 -2.30 -6.39 -11.12
C LEU A 6 -1.46 -5.24 -10.52
N HIS A 7 -0.13 -5.40 -10.45
CA HIS A 7 0.74 -4.33 -9.97
C HIS A 7 0.70 -3.09 -10.85
N GLU A 8 0.69 -3.27 -12.18
CA GLU A 8 0.58 -2.15 -13.12
C GLU A 8 -0.77 -1.43 -12.96
N HIS A 9 -1.86 -2.17 -12.75
CA HIS A 9 -3.16 -1.57 -12.50
C HIS A 9 -3.17 -0.76 -11.21
N VAL A 10 -2.59 -1.28 -10.12
CA VAL A 10 -2.48 -0.53 -8.87
C VAL A 10 -1.61 0.71 -9.05
N ALA A 11 -0.45 0.57 -9.69
CA ALA A 11 0.46 1.69 -9.95
C ALA A 11 -0.16 2.78 -10.84
N ALA A 12 -1.07 2.42 -11.74
CA ALA A 12 -1.77 3.36 -12.60
C ALA A 12 -2.94 4.09 -11.91
N ASN A 13 -3.54 3.49 -10.88
CA ASN A 13 -4.73 4.03 -10.21
C ASN A 13 -4.46 4.56 -8.79
N ALA A 14 -3.30 4.27 -8.22
CA ALA A 14 -2.91 4.69 -6.89
C ALA A 14 -1.58 5.46 -6.91
N GLU A 15 -1.41 6.35 -5.95
CA GLU A 15 -0.22 7.18 -5.81
C GLU A 15 0.92 6.38 -5.13
N PRO A 16 2.13 6.33 -5.73
CA PRO A 16 3.28 5.68 -5.12
C PRO A 16 3.82 6.51 -3.95
N VAL A 17 3.71 5.97 -2.74
CA VAL A 17 4.23 6.61 -1.51
C VAL A 17 5.45 5.89 -0.93
N GLY A 18 5.81 4.73 -1.48
CA GLY A 18 6.97 3.95 -1.05
C GLY A 18 6.89 3.58 0.43
N LYS A 19 7.97 3.80 1.19
CA LYS A 19 8.06 3.47 2.63
C LYS A 19 7.17 4.32 3.54
N ASN A 20 6.59 5.40 3.02
CA ASN A 20 5.71 6.29 3.79
C ASN A 20 4.24 5.84 3.75
N PHE A 21 3.97 4.61 3.29
CA PHE A 21 2.62 4.08 3.17
C PHE A 21 1.85 4.17 4.49
N ALA A 22 2.47 3.78 5.61
CA ALA A 22 1.81 3.78 6.90
C ALA A 22 1.39 5.19 7.35
N GLU A 23 2.29 6.16 7.20
CA GLU A 23 2.02 7.55 7.57
C GLU A 23 0.92 8.17 6.69
N GLU A 24 0.98 7.98 5.37
CA GLU A 24 -0.03 8.51 4.45
C GLU A 24 -1.39 7.83 4.64
N ALA A 25 -1.41 6.53 4.93
CA ALA A 25 -2.65 5.80 5.18
C ALA A 25 -3.35 6.31 6.45
N LEU A 26 -2.58 6.59 7.52
CA LEU A 26 -3.10 7.21 8.75
C LEU A 26 -3.64 8.61 8.50
N LYS A 27 -2.89 9.47 7.81
CA LYS A 27 -3.36 10.82 7.48
C LYS A 27 -4.67 10.81 6.69
N ILE A 28 -4.81 9.88 5.74
CA ILE A 28 -6.05 9.72 4.98
C ILE A 28 -7.19 9.24 5.88
N HIS A 29 -6.93 8.26 6.75
CA HIS A 29 -7.91 7.73 7.70
C HIS A 29 -8.41 8.81 8.69
N HIS A 30 -7.51 9.66 9.17
CA HIS A 30 -7.81 10.75 10.11
C HIS A 30 -8.39 12.00 9.43
N GLY A 31 -8.40 12.03 8.09
CA GLY A 31 -8.86 13.19 7.32
C GLY A 31 -7.87 14.37 7.29
N GLU A 32 -6.61 14.14 7.66
CA GLU A 32 -5.53 15.13 7.56
C GLU A 32 -5.04 15.33 6.11
N SER A 33 -5.24 14.33 5.25
CA SER A 33 -4.92 14.35 3.82
C SER A 33 -6.14 14.05 2.96
N ALA A 34 -6.09 14.47 1.70
CA ALA A 34 -7.13 14.16 0.72
C ALA A 34 -7.27 12.64 0.53
N SER A 35 -8.50 12.14 0.55
CA SER A 35 -8.78 10.72 0.31
C SER A 35 -8.42 10.33 -1.12
N ARG A 36 -7.40 9.48 -1.26
CA ARG A 36 -6.86 9.00 -2.53
C ARG A 36 -6.35 7.57 -2.39
N ALA A 37 -6.33 6.81 -3.48
CA ALA A 37 -5.69 5.50 -3.47
C ALA A 37 -4.17 5.67 -3.39
N ILE A 38 -3.53 4.98 -2.46
CA ILE A 38 -2.07 4.98 -2.28
C ILE A 38 -1.54 3.55 -2.32
N TYR A 39 -0.30 3.39 -2.79
CA TYR A 39 0.39 2.11 -2.70
C TYR A 39 1.85 2.32 -2.32
N GLY A 40 2.39 1.36 -1.57
CA GLY A 40 3.75 1.46 -1.08
C GLY A 40 4.18 0.23 -0.29
N GLU A 41 5.24 0.44 0.48
CA GLU A 41 5.85 -0.56 1.34
C GLU A 41 5.54 -0.22 2.79
N ALA A 42 5.19 -1.23 3.55
CA ALA A 42 5.00 -1.14 4.99
C ALA A 42 5.71 -2.34 5.65
N SER A 43 6.30 -2.11 6.82
CA SER A 43 6.82 -3.20 7.64
C SER A 43 5.67 -4.00 8.28
N ALA A 44 5.99 -5.15 8.87
CA ALA A 44 4.99 -5.94 9.61
C ALA A 44 4.45 -5.16 10.82
N GLU A 45 5.30 -4.37 11.49
CA GLU A 45 4.92 -3.51 12.60
C GLU A 45 3.98 -2.40 12.14
N ASP A 46 4.29 -1.76 11.01
CA ASP A 46 3.41 -0.74 10.42
C ASP A 46 2.05 -1.32 10.04
N ALA A 47 2.03 -2.49 9.38
CA ALA A 47 0.79 -3.14 8.99
C ALA A 47 -0.07 -3.49 10.20
N GLN A 48 0.54 -3.90 11.31
CA GLN A 48 -0.16 -4.17 12.55
C GLN A 48 -0.73 -2.89 13.18
N MET A 49 0.06 -1.82 13.24
CA MET A 49 -0.40 -0.50 13.70
C MET A 49 -1.60 -0.02 12.86
N LEU A 50 -1.51 -0.10 11.53
CA LEU A 50 -2.61 0.27 10.64
C LEU A 50 -3.86 -0.57 10.90
N HIS A 51 -3.71 -1.87 11.18
CA HIS A 51 -4.83 -2.74 11.48
C HIS A 51 -5.49 -2.41 12.83
N GLU A 52 -4.69 -2.10 13.85
CA GLU A 52 -5.17 -1.71 15.18
C GLU A 52 -5.90 -0.37 15.15
N GLU A 53 -5.41 0.59 14.36
CA GLU A 53 -6.07 1.88 14.12
C GLU A 53 -7.36 1.76 13.28
N GLY A 54 -7.59 0.60 12.63
CA GLY A 54 -8.77 0.38 11.79
C GLY A 54 -8.64 0.91 10.36
N VAL A 55 -7.40 1.11 9.89
CA VAL A 55 -7.12 1.49 8.51
C VAL A 55 -7.34 0.30 7.58
N GLU A 56 -8.17 0.50 6.55
CA GLU A 56 -8.40 -0.52 5.53
C GLU A 56 -7.24 -0.56 4.53
N PHE A 57 -6.48 -1.66 4.51
CA PHE A 57 -5.41 -1.89 3.54
C PHE A 57 -5.44 -3.34 3.04
N LEU A 58 -4.82 -3.56 1.87
CA LEU A 58 -4.69 -4.88 1.26
C LEU A 58 -3.21 -5.17 0.94
N PRO A 59 -2.66 -6.30 1.40
CA PRO A 59 -1.31 -6.70 1.03
C PRO A 59 -1.25 -7.08 -0.46
N LEU A 60 -0.32 -6.48 -1.18
CA LEU A 60 -0.06 -6.85 -2.57
C LEU A 60 0.85 -8.09 -2.63
N PRO A 61 0.50 -9.09 -3.46
CA PRO A 61 1.30 -10.29 -3.60
C PRO A 61 2.63 -9.94 -4.25
N ARG A 62 3.78 -10.25 -3.63
CA ARG A 62 5.08 -9.99 -4.25
C ARG A 62 5.18 -10.72 -5.59
N LEU A 63 5.69 -10.03 -6.61
CA LEU A 63 6.07 -10.71 -7.86
C LEU A 63 7.08 -11.80 -7.49
N PRO A 64 6.95 -13.01 -8.06
CA PRO A 64 7.99 -14.01 -7.90
C PRO A 64 9.27 -13.38 -8.45
N GLU A 65 10.20 -13.09 -7.54
CA GLU A 65 11.54 -12.66 -7.92
C GLU A 65 12.06 -13.73 -8.87
N GLY A 66 12.36 -13.34 -10.11
CA GLY A 66 13.09 -14.19 -11.02
C GLY A 66 14.45 -14.48 -10.40
N ARG A 67 14.53 -15.52 -9.56
CA ARG A 67 15.80 -16.15 -9.19
C ARG A 67 16.37 -16.72 -10.47
N ASN A 68 17.30 -16.00 -11.07
CA ASN A 68 18.22 -16.52 -12.07
C ASN A 68 19.64 -16.14 -11.66
#